data_AF-A0A1A0JZW0-F1
#
_entry.id   AF-A0A1A0JZW0-F1
#
_cell.length_a   1.000
_cell.length_b   1.000
_cell.length_c   1.000
_cell.angle_alpha   90.00
_cell.angle_beta   90.00
_cell.angle_gamma   90.00
#
_symmetry.space_group_name_H-M   'P 1'
#
loop_
_entity.id
_entity.type
_entity.pdbx_description
1 polymer ?
#
loop_
_entity_poly.entity_id
_entity_poly.type
_entity_poly.pdbx_seq_one_letter_code
_entity_poly.pdbx_strand_id
1 'polypeptide(L)'
;MFALSAAVLAVAGVPAADLHGPLHRWGIMDPAWGGTRSVYLLLHGELARSVEFNPAVPIVVAVVGAVVLRALVGLVRGRWFSFSASRRIVAVAVIVSLLALEVNQQMHANLLTGPWSG
;
A
#
# COMPACT_ATOMS: atom_id res chain seq x y z
N MET A 1 -6.90 9.61 -2.40
CA MET A 1 -6.03 9.90 -3.55
C MET A 1 -5.54 8.63 -4.24
N PHE A 2 -4.87 7.70 -3.55
CA PHE A 2 -4.36 6.44 -4.14
C PHE A 2 -5.38 5.59 -4.91
N ALA A 3 -6.61 5.44 -4.40
CA ALA A 3 -7.65 4.64 -5.05
C ALA A 3 -8.12 5.21 -6.39
N LEU A 4 -8.18 6.55 -6.51
CA LEU A 4 -8.58 7.22 -7.75
C LEU A 4 -7.48 7.07 -8.81
N SER A 5 -6.23 7.23 -8.39
CA SER A 5 -5.05 7.02 -9.24
C SER A 5 -4.97 5.58 -9.75
N ALA A 6 -5.23 4.60 -8.88
CA ALA A 6 -5.23 3.18 -9.25
C ALA A 6 -6.33 2.83 -10.27
N ALA A 7 -7.54 3.39 -10.11
CA ALA A 7 -8.63 3.21 -11.07
C ALA A 7 -8.29 3.80 -12.44
N VAL A 8 -7.62 4.97 -12.48
CA VAL A 8 -7.15 5.58 -13.73
C VAL A 8 -6.05 4.75 -14.39
N LEU A 9 -5.09 4.26 -13.61
CA LEU A 9 -4.01 3.38 -14.08
C LEU A 9 -4.54 2.05 -14.66
N ALA A 10 -5.62 1.51 -14.08
CA ALA A 10 -6.26 0.29 -14.56
C ALA A 10 -6.92 0.46 -15.94
N VAL A 11 -7.35 1.67 -16.30
CA VAL A 11 -8.04 1.97 -17.57
C VAL A 11 -7.09 2.54 -18.62
N ALA A 12 -6.16 3.41 -18.21
CA ALA A 12 -5.28 4.15 -19.12
C ALA A 12 -3.92 3.48 -19.36
N GLY A 13 -3.59 2.43 -18.60
CA GLY A 13 -2.26 1.83 -18.59
C GLY A 13 -1.24 2.66 -17.79
N VAL A 14 -0.11 2.03 -17.45
CA VAL A 14 0.97 2.69 -16.71
C VAL A 14 1.82 3.52 -17.68
N PRO A 15 1.94 4.85 -17.51
CA PRO A 15 2.78 5.66 -18.37
C PRO A 15 4.23 5.19 -18.30
N ALA A 16 4.87 5.00 -19.45
CA ALA A 16 6.29 4.63 -19.57
C ALA A 16 7.26 5.76 -19.15
N ALA A 17 6.73 6.87 -18.64
CA ALA A 17 7.53 7.96 -18.11
C ALA A 17 8.20 7.50 -16.82
N ASP A 18 9.51 7.70 -16.75
CA ASP A 18 10.31 7.45 -15.57
C ASP A 18 9.85 8.36 -14.42
N LEU A 19 8.99 7.82 -13.55
CA LEU A 19 8.38 8.49 -12.39
C LEU A 19 9.25 8.39 -11.14
N HIS A 20 10.51 7.98 -11.27
CA HIS A 20 11.42 7.85 -10.14
C HIS A 20 11.62 9.21 -9.46
N GLY A 21 11.33 9.28 -8.16
CA GLY A 21 11.58 10.46 -7.35
C GLY A 21 13.08 10.80 -7.29
N PRO A 22 13.46 12.06 -6.99
CA PRO A 22 14.86 12.47 -6.92
C PRO A 22 15.69 11.64 -5.91
N LEU A 23 15.05 11.10 -4.87
CA LEU A 23 15.64 10.18 -3.89
C LEU A 23 16.16 8.88 -4.53
N HIS A 24 15.53 8.43 -5.61
CA HIS A 24 15.93 7.23 -6.31
C HIS A 24 17.26 7.42 -7.07
N ARG A 25 17.62 8.65 -7.45
CA ARG A 25 18.95 8.97 -8.00
C ARG A 25 20.05 8.85 -6.95
N TRP A 26 19.69 8.82 -5.67
CA TRP A 26 20.60 8.59 -4.55
C TRP A 26 20.53 7.16 -4.02
N GLY A 27 19.85 6.25 -4.73
CA GLY A 27 19.73 4.84 -4.34
C GLY A 27 18.75 4.60 -3.19
N ILE A 28 17.91 5.57 -2.83
CA ILE A 28 16.90 5.41 -1.78
C ILE A 28 15.57 5.01 -2.42
N MET A 29 15.07 3.82 -2.04
CA MET A 29 13.75 3.34 -2.45
C MET A 29 12.66 3.93 -1.56
N ASP A 30 11.59 4.41 -2.17
CA ASP A 30 10.43 4.89 -1.42
C ASP A 30 9.68 3.70 -0.78
N PRO A 31 9.19 3.81 0.46
CA PRO A 31 8.49 2.71 1.14
C PRO A 31 7.20 2.26 0.43
N ALA A 32 6.61 3.13 -0.39
CA ALA A 32 5.39 2.84 -1.16
C ALA A 32 5.66 2.27 -2.56
N TRP A 33 6.92 2.07 -2.95
CA TRP A 33 7.27 1.52 -4.25
C TRP A 33 6.66 0.11 -4.42
N GLY A 34 6.28 -0.23 -5.65
CA GLY A 34 5.56 -1.48 -5.94
C GLY A 34 4.10 -1.50 -5.49
N GLY A 35 3.60 -0.45 -4.80
CA GLY A 35 2.24 -0.41 -4.26
C GLY A 35 1.15 -0.57 -5.33
N THR A 36 1.28 0.09 -6.49
CA THR A 36 0.32 -0.04 -7.59
C THR A 36 0.24 -1.46 -8.15
N ARG A 37 1.40 -2.11 -8.37
CA ARG A 37 1.50 -3.50 -8.83
C ARG A 37 0.90 -4.45 -7.79
N SER A 38 1.23 -4.23 -6.52
CA SER A 38 0.72 -5.02 -5.41
C SER A 38 -0.81 -4.92 -5.26
N VAL A 39 -1.39 -3.72 -5.41
CA VAL A 39 -2.86 -3.54 -5.41
C VAL A 39 -3.49 -4.25 -6.60
N TYR A 40 -2.92 -4.12 -7.80
CA TYR A 40 -3.40 -4.81 -8.99
C TYR A 40 -3.45 -6.32 -8.76
N LEU A 41 -2.36 -6.92 -8.27
CA LEU A 41 -2.26 -8.35 -7.99
C LEU A 41 -3.26 -8.80 -6.92
N LEU A 42 -3.43 -8.01 -5.86
CA LEU A 42 -4.41 -8.29 -4.82
C LEU A 42 -5.84 -8.34 -5.37
N LEU A 43 -6.19 -7.39 -6.24
CA LEU A 43 -7.50 -7.33 -6.89
C LEU A 43 -7.74 -8.49 -7.86
N HIS A 44 -6.68 -9.07 -8.41
CA HIS A 44 -6.75 -10.26 -9.27
C HIS A 44 -6.64 -11.59 -8.49
N GLY A 45 -6.65 -11.53 -7.15
CA GLY A 45 -6.58 -12.71 -6.30
C GLY A 45 -5.17 -13.28 -6.09
N GLU A 46 -4.14 -12.62 -6.62
CA GLU A 46 -2.74 -13.03 -6.49
C GLU A 46 -2.10 -12.49 -5.21
N LEU A 47 -2.61 -12.94 -4.05
CA LEU A 47 -2.17 -12.46 -2.74
C LEU A 47 -0.66 -12.63 -2.50
N ALA A 48 -0.10 -13.79 -2.86
CA ALA A 48 1.33 -14.07 -2.65
C ALA A 48 2.23 -13.07 -3.40
N ARG A 49 1.93 -12.83 -4.68
CA ARG A 49 2.64 -11.85 -5.51
C ARG A 49 2.37 -10.41 -5.06
N SER A 50 1.16 -10.12 -4.59
CA SER A 50 0.84 -8.82 -3.99
C SER A 50 1.75 -8.52 -2.80
N VAL A 51 1.93 -9.48 -1.89
CA VAL A 51 2.83 -9.35 -0.74
C VAL A 51 4.28 -9.20 -1.17
N GLU A 52 4.71 -9.95 -2.19
CA GLU A 52 6.06 -9.89 -2.74
C GLU A 52 6.41 -8.48 -3.26
N PHE A 53 5.48 -7.83 -3.95
CA PHE A 53 5.69 -6.45 -4.41
C PHE A 53 5.57 -5.42 -3.29
N ASN A 54 4.59 -5.55 -2.41
CA ASN A 54 4.46 -4.65 -1.26
C ASN A 54 3.65 -5.29 -0.12
N PRO A 55 4.31 -5.71 0.98
CA PRO A 55 3.64 -6.40 2.09
C PRO A 55 2.67 -5.49 2.86
N ALA A 56 2.80 -4.16 2.76
CA ALA A 56 1.90 -3.22 3.43
C ALA A 56 0.53 -3.13 2.76
N VAL A 57 0.43 -3.41 1.46
CA VAL A 57 -0.80 -3.21 0.68
C VAL A 57 -1.97 -4.08 1.17
N PRO A 58 -1.83 -5.41 1.35
CA PRO A 58 -2.93 -6.24 1.86
C PRO A 58 -3.41 -5.78 3.24
N ILE A 59 -2.49 -5.34 4.11
CA ILE A 59 -2.81 -4.83 5.45
C ILE A 59 -3.63 -3.54 5.34
N VAL A 60 -3.17 -2.58 4.52
CA VAL A 60 -3.88 -1.31 4.32
C VAL A 60 -5.26 -1.54 3.72
N VAL A 61 -5.39 -2.42 2.72
CA VAL A 61 -6.68 -2.75 2.11
C VAL A 61 -7.63 -3.40 3.13
N ALA A 62 -7.15 -4.32 3.96
CA ALA A 62 -7.94 -4.92 5.03
C ALA A 62 -8.40 -3.90 6.07
N VAL A 63 -7.51 -2.99 6.50
CA VAL A 63 -7.84 -1.92 7.45
C VAL A 63 -8.89 -0.98 6.86
N VAL A 64 -8.73 -0.55 5.61
CA VAL A 64 -9.71 0.30 4.92
C VAL A 64 -11.05 -0.43 4.83
N GLY A 65 -11.06 -1.70 4.43
CA GLY A 65 -12.27 -2.52 4.38
C GLY A 65 -12.97 -2.62 5.73
N ALA A 66 -12.22 -2.83 6.82
CA ALA A 66 -12.76 -2.88 8.17
C ALA A 66 -13.36 -1.53 8.61
N VAL A 67 -12.71 -0.41 8.26
CA VAL A 67 -13.23 0.94 8.55
C VAL A 67 -14.52 1.21 7.79
N VAL A 68 -14.60 0.85 6.51
CA VAL A 68 -15.82 0.97 5.69
C VAL A 68 -16.93 0.10 6.26
N LEU A 69 -16.64 -1.17 6.58
CA LEU A 69 -17.63 -2.08 7.17
C LEU A 69 -18.14 -1.55 8.50
N ARG A 70 -17.26 -1.04 9.37
CA ARG A 70 -17.64 -0.41 10.63
C ARG A 70 -18.55 0.80 10.41
N ALA A 71 -18.26 1.63 9.40
CA ALA A 71 -19.09 2.78 9.07
C ALA A 71 -20.49 2.33 8.58
N LEU A 72 -20.57 1.33 7.72
CA LEU A 72 -21.83 0.75 7.25
C LEU A 72 -22.65 0.16 8.41
N VAL A 73 -22.01 -0.62 9.28
CA VAL A 73 -22.67 -1.18 10.48
C VAL A 73 -23.16 -0.07 11.41
N GLY A 74 -22.37 1.00 11.58
CA GLY A 74 -22.74 2.16 12.39
C GLY A 74 -23.94 2.91 11.83
N LEU A 75 -24.01 3.07 10.50
CA LEU A 75 -25.15 3.66 9.81
C LEU A 75 -26.42 2.81 9.94
N VAL A 76 -26.31 1.48 9.76
CA VAL A 76 -27.46 0.57 9.79
C VAL A 76 -27.98 0.33 11.21
N ARG A 77 -27.08 0.19 12.20
CA ARG A 77 -27.46 -0.17 13.58
C ARG A 77 -27.57 1.02 14.53
N GLY A 78 -27.21 2.23 14.08
CA GLY A 78 -27.16 3.43 14.93
C GLY A 78 -26.15 3.37 16.07
N ARG A 79 -25.21 2.41 16.07
CA ARG A 79 -24.23 2.20 17.14
C ARG A 79 -22.80 2.25 16.60
N TRP A 80 -21.98 3.13 17.18
CA TRP A 80 -20.58 3.32 16.78
C TRP A 80 -19.63 2.69 17.80
N PHE A 81 -18.78 1.76 17.34
CA PHE A 81 -17.73 1.18 18.20
C PHE A 81 -16.51 2.09 18.23
N SER A 82 -16.25 2.81 19.32
CA SER A 82 -15.03 3.62 19.42
C SER A 82 -13.86 2.77 19.90
N PHE A 83 -12.78 2.72 19.11
CA PHE A 83 -11.51 2.15 19.53
C PHE A 83 -10.58 3.31 19.88
N SER A 84 -10.08 3.31 21.11
CA SER A 84 -9.11 4.28 21.59
C SER A 84 -7.77 3.56 21.79
N ALA A 85 -6.73 4.08 21.15
CA ALA A 85 -5.36 3.64 21.37
C ALA A 85 -4.53 4.87 21.74
N SER A 86 -3.50 4.69 22.57
CA SER A 86 -2.57 5.77 22.87
C SER A 86 -1.91 6.26 21.58
N ARG A 87 -1.99 7.57 21.31
CA ARG A 87 -1.35 8.21 20.14
C ARG A 87 0.13 7.86 20.04
N ARG A 88 0.80 7.71 21.18
CA ARG A 88 2.21 7.32 21.24
C ARG A 88 2.44 5.89 20.73
N ILE A 89 1.58 4.95 21.12
CA ILE A 89 1.66 3.55 20.67
C ILE A 89 1.42 3.48 19.16
N VAL A 90 0.39 4.18 18.67
CA VAL A 90 0.10 4.24 17.23
C VAL A 90 1.27 4.85 16.45
N ALA A 91 1.83 5.97 16.92
CA ALA A 91 2.97 6.62 16.27
C ALA A 91 4.20 5.70 16.22
N VAL A 92 4.54 5.04 17.32
CA VAL A 92 5.66 4.08 17.37
C VAL A 92 5.41 2.92 16.40
N ALA A 93 4.21 2.32 16.42
CA ALA A 93 3.88 1.21 15.53
C ALA A 93 3.98 1.62 14.05
N VAL A 94 3.49 2.81 13.69
CA VAL A 94 3.59 3.34 12.32
C VAL A 94 5.04 3.56 11.93
N ILE A 95 5.85 4.21 12.77
CA ILE A 95 7.27 4.47 12.48
C ILE A 95 8.04 3.16 12.28
N VAL A 96 7.87 2.20 13.20
CA VAL A 96 8.54 0.89 13.09
C VAL A 96 8.11 0.16 11.83
N SER A 97 6.82 0.21 11.47
CA SER A 97 6.30 -0.43 10.26
C SER A 97 6.87 0.22 8.99
N LEU A 98 6.98 1.56 8.97
CA LEU A 98 7.58 2.29 7.84
C LEU A 98 9.07 1.96 7.68
N LEU A 99 9.81 1.90 8.78
CA LEU A 99 11.24 1.52 8.75
C LEU A 99 11.41 0.07 8.27
N ALA A 100 10.61 -0.86 8.78
CA ALA A 100 10.65 -2.25 8.32
C ALA A 100 10.30 -2.37 6.83
N LEU A 101 9.33 -1.59 6.36
CA LEU A 101 8.96 -1.54 4.95
C LEU A 101 10.09 -0.97 4.11
N GLU A 102 10.72 0.13 4.54
CA GLU A 102 11.86 0.72 3.84
C GLU A 102 13.02 -0.28 3.71
N VAL A 103 13.37 -0.99 4.79
CA VAL A 103 14.39 -2.06 4.74
C VAL A 103 14.00 -3.15 3.74
N ASN A 104 12.72 -3.57 3.73
CA ASN A 104 12.25 -4.56 2.77
C ASN A 104 12.32 -4.06 1.32
N GLN A 105 11.96 -2.80 1.06
CA GLN A 105 12.02 -2.19 -0.27
C GLN A 105 13.48 -2.05 -0.76
N GLN A 106 14.40 -1.71 0.14
CA GLN A 106 15.83 -1.65 -0.16
C GLN A 106 16.38 -3.03 -0.55
N MET A 107 15.99 -4.09 0.16
CA MET A 107 16.42 -5.46 -0.16
C MET A 107 15.87 -5.97 -1.51
N HIS A 108 14.69 -5.51 -1.92
CA HIS A 108 14.02 -5.94 -3.16
C HIS A 108 14.13 -4.92 -4.29
N ALA A 109 15.06 -3.96 -4.20
CA ALA A 109 15.28 -2.90 -5.18
C ALA A 109 15.32 -3.41 -6.64
N ASN A 110 15.98 -4.55 -6.89
CA ASN A 110 16.09 -5.14 -8.22
C ASN A 110 14.74 -5.64 -8.78
N LEU A 111 13.90 -6.24 -7.93
CA LEU A 111 12.56 -6.71 -8.29
C LEU A 111 11.62 -5.53 -8.58
N LEU A 112 11.78 -4.45 -7.82
CA LEU A 112 10.96 -3.25 -7.92
C LEU A 112 11.30 -2.50 -9.21
N THR A 113 12.58 -2.18 -9.42
CA THR A 113 13.06 -1.43 -10.61
C THR A 113 12.99 -2.20 -11.92
N GLY A 114 12.80 -3.52 -11.87
CA GLY A 114 12.66 -4.35 -13.05
C GLY A 114 11.44 -3.98 -13.92
N PRO A 115 11.52 -4.22 -15.24
CA PRO A 115 10.37 -4.10 -16.13
C PRO A 115 9.25 -5.08 -15.71
N TRP A 116 8.01 -4.60 -15.71
CA TRP A 116 6.85 -5.40 -15.33
C TRP A 116 6.36 -6.25 -16.50
N SER A 117 6.23 -7.56 -16.29
CA SER A 117 5.83 -8.52 -17.33
C SER A 117 4.37 -8.99 -17.26
N GLY A 118 3.54 -8.41 -16.37
CA GLY A 118 2.20 -8.93 -16.07
C GLY A 118 2.25 -9.98 -14.98
#